data_AF-A0A366GL60-F1
#
_entry.id   AF-A0A366GL60-F1
#
_cell.length_a   1.000
_cell.length_b   1.000
_cell.length_c   1.000
_cell.angle_alpha   90.00
_cell.angle_beta   90.00
_cell.angle_gamma   90.00
#
_symmetry.space_group_name_H-M   'P 1'
#
loop_
_entity.id
_entity.type
_entity.pdbx_description
1 polymer ?
#
loop_
_entity_poly.entity_id
_entity_poly.type
_entity_poly.pdbx_seq_one_letter_code
_entity_poly.pdbx_strand_id
1 'polypeptide(L)'
;MLAALDRGEIDLGAAIRQMRRDWTGLSQGRLGKIVGVSANTLSAIERDPECATVKTLNRILRKFGMRLTMTSISAAPHDRFTNRNAPSDQ
;
A
#
# COMPACT_ATOMS: atom_id res chain seq x y z
N MET A 1 -3.83 2.32 10.64
CA MET A 1 -2.85 2.51 9.54
C MET A 1 -3.49 3.11 8.28
N LEU A 2 -4.37 2.43 7.54
CA LEU A 2 -4.84 2.93 6.22
C LEU A 2 -5.48 4.32 6.29
N ALA A 3 -6.28 4.60 7.30
CA ALA A 3 -6.86 5.94 7.51
C ALA A 3 -5.78 7.01 7.80
N ALA A 4 -4.68 6.65 8.46
CA ALA A 4 -3.55 7.55 8.71
C ALA A 4 -2.76 7.82 7.41
N LEU A 5 -2.61 6.80 6.55
CA LEU A 5 -2.02 6.97 5.21
C LEU A 5 -2.88 7.89 4.34
N ASP A 6 -4.20 7.69 4.35
CA ASP A 6 -5.16 8.51 3.59
C ASP A 6 -5.14 9.98 4.04
N ARG A 7 -5.02 10.23 5.35
CA ARG A 7 -4.84 11.58 5.91
C ARG A 7 -3.43 12.15 5.78
N GLY A 8 -2.46 11.38 5.26
CA GLY A 8 -1.07 11.80 5.11
C GLY A 8 -0.26 11.87 6.43
N GLU A 9 -0.76 11.27 7.51
CA GLU A 9 -0.05 11.20 8.81
C GLU A 9 1.13 10.22 8.78
N ILE A 10 1.08 9.23 7.87
CA ILE A 10 2.16 8.31 7.57
C ILE A 10 2.37 8.24 6.06
N ASP A 11 3.59 7.98 5.63
CA ASP A 11 3.87 7.74 4.22
C ASP A 11 3.61 6.28 3.81
N LEU A 12 3.74 6.03 2.50
CA LEU A 12 3.57 4.70 1.91
C LEU A 12 4.59 3.68 2.44
N GLY A 13 5.82 4.08 2.74
CA GLY A 13 6.88 3.22 3.24
C GLY A 13 6.57 2.71 4.66
N ALA A 14 6.11 3.61 5.53
CA ALA A 14 5.62 3.30 6.87
C ALA A 14 4.42 2.35 6.82
N ALA A 15 3.47 2.58 5.90
CA ALA A 15 2.35 1.66 5.70
C ALA A 15 2.82 0.27 5.21
N ILE A 16 3.74 0.19 4.25
CA ILE A 16 4.34 -1.08 3.79
C ILE A 16 5.03 -1.83 4.93
N ARG A 17 5.77 -1.11 5.77
CA ARG A 17 6.46 -1.68 6.93
C ARG A 17 5.48 -2.26 7.94
N GLN A 18 4.39 -1.54 8.26
CA GLN A 18 3.35 -2.01 9.17
C GLN A 18 2.63 -3.22 8.60
N MET A 19 2.18 -3.19 7.33
CA MET A 19 1.57 -4.36 6.68
C MET A 19 2.52 -5.57 6.70
N ARG A 20 3.82 -5.39 6.41
CA ARG A 20 4.78 -6.48 6.48
C ARG A 20 4.86 -7.07 7.89
N ARG A 21 4.99 -6.25 8.93
CA ARG A 21 5.14 -6.72 10.31
C ARG A 21 3.85 -7.32 10.86
N ASP A 22 2.75 -6.58 10.74
CA ASP A 22 1.54 -6.83 11.51
C ASP A 22 0.60 -7.80 10.80
N TRP A 23 0.60 -7.84 9.46
CA TRP A 23 -0.29 -8.73 8.70
C TRP A 23 0.39 -10.02 8.28
N THR A 24 1.70 -9.98 7.98
CA THR A 24 2.42 -11.14 7.44
C THR A 24 3.47 -11.71 8.39
N GLY A 25 3.92 -10.95 9.39
CA GLY A 25 5.01 -11.36 10.29
C GLY A 25 6.37 -11.56 9.59
N LEU A 26 6.52 -11.12 8.34
CA LEU A 26 7.73 -11.41 7.55
C LEU A 26 8.88 -10.46 7.90
N SER A 27 10.11 -10.98 7.89
CA SER A 27 11.31 -10.15 7.87
C SER A 27 11.46 -9.41 6.54
N GLN A 28 12.26 -8.34 6.51
CA GLN A 28 12.55 -7.62 5.26
C GLN A 28 13.21 -8.54 4.23
N GLY A 29 14.15 -9.41 4.65
CA GLY A 29 14.77 -10.37 3.75
C GLY A 29 13.77 -11.36 3.14
N ARG A 30 12.81 -11.84 3.93
CA ARG A 30 11.80 -12.79 3.45
C ARG A 30 10.82 -12.13 2.47
N LEU A 31 10.29 -10.94 2.80
CA LEU A 31 9.43 -10.22 1.87
C LEU A 31 10.22 -9.79 0.62
N GLY A 32 11.45 -9.30 0.77
CA GLY A 32 12.35 -8.92 -0.32
C GLY A 32 12.53 -10.05 -1.32
N LYS A 33 12.84 -11.27 -0.85
CA LYS A 33 12.94 -12.46 -1.69
C LYS A 33 11.63 -12.75 -2.44
N ILE A 34 10.48 -12.64 -1.77
CA ILE A 34 9.15 -12.87 -2.36
C ILE A 34 8.78 -11.86 -3.45
N VAL A 35 9.23 -10.60 -3.31
CA VAL A 35 8.98 -9.52 -4.28
C VAL A 35 10.17 -9.28 -5.23
N GLY A 36 11.24 -10.08 -5.14
CA GLY A 36 12.42 -9.98 -5.98
C GLY A 36 13.21 -8.67 -5.80
N VAL A 37 13.40 -8.22 -4.57
CA VAL A 37 14.34 -7.15 -4.21
C VAL A 37 15.21 -7.56 -3.02
N SER A 38 16.36 -6.91 -2.83
CA SER A 38 17.22 -7.18 -1.66
C SER A 38 16.56 -6.71 -0.35
N ALA A 39 17.00 -7.26 0.78
CA ALA A 39 16.57 -6.78 2.10
C ALA A 39 16.89 -5.29 2.30
N ASN A 40 18.07 -4.85 1.83
CA ASN A 40 18.48 -3.44 1.89
C ASN A 40 17.59 -2.56 1.02
N THR A 41 17.25 -3.01 -0.19
CA THR A 41 16.31 -2.29 -1.07
C THR A 41 14.94 -2.17 -0.41
N LEU A 42 14.41 -3.25 0.16
CA LEU A 42 13.13 -3.18 0.87
C LEU A 42 13.23 -2.25 2.09
N SER A 43 14.33 -2.27 2.83
CA SER A 43 14.54 -1.35 3.94
C SER A 43 14.67 0.10 3.52
N ALA A 44 15.23 0.38 2.33
CA ALA A 44 15.26 1.73 1.77
C ALA A 44 13.84 2.19 1.44
N ILE A 45 13.06 1.34 0.76
CA ILE A 45 11.65 1.62 0.39
C ILE A 45 10.78 1.87 1.62
N GLU A 46 10.96 1.11 2.71
CA GLU A 46 10.21 1.32 3.95
C GLU A 46 10.53 2.63 4.68
N ARG A 47 11.68 3.25 4.37
CA ARG A 47 12.14 4.50 4.96
C ARG A 47 11.86 5.70 4.06
N ASP A 48 11.97 5.48 2.75
CA ASP A 48 11.82 6.45 1.70
C ASP A 48 11.19 5.75 0.48
N PRO A 49 9.85 5.75 0.36
CA PRO A 49 9.17 5.06 -0.72
C PRO A 49 9.41 5.72 -2.10
N GLU A 50 9.86 6.97 -2.15
CA GLU A 50 10.13 7.70 -3.40
C GLU A 50 11.36 7.15 -4.14
N CYS A 51 12.24 6.43 -3.43
CA CYS A 51 13.43 5.80 -4.02
C CYS A 51 13.09 4.60 -4.96
N ALA A 52 11.84 4.16 -5.00
CA ALA A 52 11.41 3.01 -5.80
C ALA A 52 10.49 3.40 -6.96
N THR A 53 10.65 2.68 -8.06
CA THR A 53 9.70 2.79 -9.17
C THR A 53 8.29 2.36 -8.76
N VAL A 54 7.28 2.97 -9.40
CA VAL A 54 5.86 2.56 -9.25
C VAL A 54 5.67 1.06 -9.54
N LYS A 55 6.46 0.48 -10.45
CA LYS A 55 6.44 -0.96 -10.74
C LYS A 55 6.88 -1.79 -9.53
N THR A 56 7.94 -1.38 -8.84
CA THR A 56 8.43 -2.03 -7.61
C THR A 56 7.42 -1.90 -6.49
N LEU A 57 6.87 -0.69 -6.27
CA LEU A 57 5.84 -0.46 -5.25
C LEU A 57 4.59 -1.32 -5.51
N ASN A 58 4.11 -1.37 -6.74
CA ASN A 58 2.98 -2.25 -7.11
C ASN A 58 3.27 -3.74 -6.88
N ARG A 59 4.51 -4.20 -7.12
CA ARG A 59 4.88 -5.59 -6.86
C ARG A 59 4.84 -5.94 -5.37
N ILE A 60 5.25 -5.01 -4.52
CA ILE A 60 5.13 -5.14 -3.06
C ILE A 60 3.64 -5.15 -2.66
N LEU A 61 2.88 -4.14 -3.10
CA LEU A 61 1.46 -3.99 -2.75
C LEU A 61 0.59 -5.17 -3.17
N ARG A 62 0.90 -5.82 -4.30
CA ARG A 62 0.21 -7.04 -4.72
C ARG A 62 0.29 -8.18 -3.70
N LYS A 63 1.31 -8.21 -2.83
CA LYS A 63 1.39 -9.20 -1.74
C LYS A 63 0.38 -8.96 -0.62
N PHE A 64 -0.15 -7.75 -0.56
CA PHE A 64 -1.19 -7.34 0.38
C PHE A 64 -2.56 -7.18 -0.29
N GLY A 65 -2.72 -7.64 -1.54
CA GLY A 65 -3.98 -7.48 -2.30
C GLY A 65 -4.24 -6.06 -2.80
N MET A 66 -3.21 -5.21 -2.87
CA MET A 66 -3.33 -3.78 -3.20
C MET A 66 -2.61 -3.42 -4.50
N ARG A 67 -2.92 -2.23 -5.04
CA ARG A 67 -2.22 -1.58 -6.15
C ARG A 67 -2.25 -0.06 -5.99
N LEU A 68 -1.22 0.63 -6.49
CA LEU A 68 -1.25 2.09 -6.63
C LEU A 68 -2.15 2.50 -7.79
N THR A 69 -2.87 3.59 -7.58
CA THR A 69 -3.70 4.25 -8.59
C THR A 69 -3.51 5.76 -8.48
N MET A 70 -3.70 6.47 -9.59
CA MET A 70 -3.77 7.93 -9.58
C MET A 70 -5.19 8.36 -9.23
N THR A 71 -5.32 9.43 -8.45
CA THR A 71 -6.60 10.11 -8.19
C THR A 71 -6.43 11.61 -8.44
N SER A 72 -7.53 12.32 -8.63
CA SER A 72 -7.50 13.78 -8.71
C SER A 72 -7.24 14.38 -7.34
N ILE A 73 -6.35 15.37 -7.27
CA ILE A 73 -6.05 16.13 -6.05
C ILE A 73 -7.27 16.98 -5.60
N SER A 74 -8.15 17.33 -6.55
CA SER A 74 -9.33 18.19 -6.34
C SER A 74 -10.62 17.40 -6.08
N ALA A 75 -10.63 16.09 -6.34
CA ALA A 75 -11.75 15.25 -5.94
C ALA A 75 -11.64 15.03 -4.43
N ALA A 76 -12.44 15.77 -3.66
CA ALA A 76 -12.57 15.54 -2.22
C ALA A 76 -12.74 14.03 -1.95
N PRO A 77 -12.09 13.48 -0.91
CA PRO A 77 -12.24 12.07 -0.56
C PRO A 77 -13.64 11.86 0.04
N HIS A 78 -14.64 11.63 -0.82
CA HIS A 78 -15.94 11.14 -0.39
C HIS A 78 -16.53 10.22 -1.47
N ASP A 79 -16.92 9.03 -1.02
CA ASP A 79 -17.67 8.00 -1.74
C ASP A 79 -17.07 7.39 -3.01
N ARG A 80 -16.32 6.30 -2.85
CA ARG A 80 -16.13 5.32 -3.94
C ARG A 80 -16.43 3.86 -3.58
N PHE A 81 -16.99 3.59 -2.40
CA PHE A 81 -17.36 2.22 -1.98
C PHE A 81 -18.84 2.04 -1.57
N THR A 82 -19.71 3.04 -1.69
CA THR A 82 -21.11 2.99 -1.24
C THR A 82 -22.14 2.62 -2.32
N ASN A 83 -21.75 1.98 -3.43
CA ASN A 83 -22.77 1.39 -4.30
C ASN A 83 -22.36 0.05 -4.93
N ARG A 84 -22.69 -1.04 -4.23
CA ARG A 84 -22.87 -2.36 -4.86
C ARG A 84 -24.08 -3.16 -4.39
N ASN A 85 -24.93 -2.59 -3.52
CA ASN A 85 -26.18 -3.21 -3.09
C ASN A 85 -27.29 -2.15 -3.13
N ALA A 86 -27.80 -1.83 -4.32
CA ALA A 86 -29.17 -1.32 -4.41
C ALA A 86 -30.10 -2.54 -4.20
N PRO A 87 -31.03 -2.51 -3.22
CA PRO A 87 -32.10 -3.49 -3.20
C PRO A 87 -32.95 -3.30 -4.45
N SER A 88 -33.26 -4.39 -5.14
CA SER A 88 -34.33 -4.43 -6.13
C SER A 88 -35.62 -4.08 -5.39
N ASP A 89 -36.18 -2.90 -5.67
CA ASP A 89 -37.47 -2.48 -5.12
C ASP A 89 -38.54 -3.53 -5.47
N GLN A 90 -39.28 -3.95 -4.44
CA GLN A 90 -40.55 -4.68 -4.52
C GLN A 90 -41.68 -3.71 -4.84
#